data_AF-W8RXN3-F1
#
_entry.id   AF-W8RXN3-F1
#
_cell.length_a   1.000
_cell.length_b   1.000
_cell.length_c   1.000
_cell.angle_alpha   90.00
_cell.angle_beta   90.00
_cell.angle_gamma   90.00
#
_symmetry.space_group_name_H-M   'P 1'
#
loop_
_entity.id
_entity.type
_entity.pdbx_description
1 polymer ?
#
loop_
_entity_poly.entity_id
_entity_poly.type
_entity_poly.pdbx_seq_one_letter_code
_entity_poly.pdbx_strand_id
1 'polypeptide(L)'
;MPRDWRARAALIGPGAVIQTSGESAGLERRTDRLIAEGAARGLHIRHQRLSDPEEARHRAVWPSAMFSVVRDGCRLGGAEMPDVAILAALGARA
;
A
#
# COMPACT_ATOMS: atom_id res chain seq x y z
N MET A 1 15.28 1.84 15.79
CA MET A 1 14.47 1.65 14.57
C MET A 1 13.48 0.53 14.80
N PRO A 2 12.24 0.62 14.28
CA PRO A 2 11.27 -0.47 14.37
C PRO A 2 11.87 -1.67 13.64
N ARG A 3 12.11 -2.76 14.36
CA ARG A 3 12.68 -3.98 13.76
C ARG A 3 11.60 -4.87 13.14
N ASP A 4 10.33 -4.63 13.49
CA ASP A 4 9.22 -5.49 13.11
C ASP A 4 8.24 -4.79 12.16
N TRP A 5 8.66 -4.72 10.90
CA TRP A 5 7.84 -4.18 9.81
C TRP A 5 6.65 -5.08 9.47
N ARG A 6 6.74 -6.38 9.75
CA ARG A 6 5.60 -7.31 9.62
C ARG A 6 4.52 -6.98 10.64
N ALA A 7 4.88 -6.72 11.90
CA ALA A 7 3.93 -6.26 12.90
C ALA A 7 3.24 -4.95 12.49
N ARG A 8 3.97 -4.03 11.84
CA ARG A 8 3.37 -2.79 11.33
C ARG A 8 2.39 -3.02 10.19
N ALA A 9 2.73 -3.88 9.24
CA ALA A 9 1.80 -4.26 8.19
C ALA A 9 0.54 -4.88 8.82
N ALA A 10 0.66 -5.72 9.85
CA ALA A 10 -0.47 -6.32 10.55
C ALA A 10 -1.43 -5.30 11.18
N LEU A 11 -0.91 -4.15 11.65
CA LEU A 11 -1.72 -3.06 12.21
C LEU A 11 -2.59 -2.31 11.17
N ILE A 12 -2.34 -2.49 9.87
CA ILE A 12 -3.20 -1.94 8.80
C ILE A 12 -4.59 -2.59 8.81
N GLY A 13 -4.68 -3.83 9.30
CA GLY A 13 -5.91 -4.60 9.36
C GLY A 13 -6.29 -5.26 8.02
N PRO A 14 -7.51 -5.80 7.93
CA PRO A 14 -7.97 -6.58 6.79
C PRO A 14 -8.19 -5.74 5.53
N GLY A 15 -8.20 -6.41 4.38
CA GLY A 15 -8.46 -5.82 3.07
C GLY A 15 -7.22 -5.28 2.37
N ALA A 16 -7.42 -4.76 1.16
CA ALA A 16 -6.37 -4.18 0.33
C ALA A 16 -6.10 -2.72 0.70
N VAL A 17 -4.82 -2.37 0.89
CA VAL A 17 -4.36 -1.00 1.17
C VAL A 17 -3.17 -0.66 0.30
N ILE A 18 -3.22 0.51 -0.33
CA ILE A 18 -2.04 1.14 -0.92
C ILE A 18 -1.65 2.30 -0.01
N GLN A 19 -0.44 2.23 0.55
CA GLN A 19 0.13 3.26 1.41
C GLN A 19 1.13 4.09 0.63
N THR A 20 1.01 5.42 0.66
CA THR A 20 1.94 6.36 0.00
C THR A 20 2.48 7.40 0.97
N SER A 21 3.66 7.98 0.67
CA SER A 21 4.21 9.12 1.44
C SER A 21 3.62 10.47 1.01
N GLY A 22 2.89 10.54 -0.10
CA GLY A 22 2.40 11.82 -0.62
C GLY A 22 3.45 12.71 -1.28
N GLU A 23 4.73 12.32 -1.26
CA GLU A 23 5.85 13.13 -1.77
C GLU A 23 6.01 13.03 -3.30
N SER A 24 5.44 12.00 -3.92
CA SER A 24 5.51 11.78 -5.38
C SER A 24 4.13 11.84 -6.01
N ALA A 25 3.84 12.94 -6.71
CA ALA A 25 2.60 13.10 -7.46
C ALA A 25 2.40 12.00 -8.53
N GLY A 26 3.49 11.40 -9.03
CA GLY A 26 3.43 10.25 -9.93
C GLY A 26 2.87 9.00 -9.25
N LEU A 27 3.30 8.72 -8.01
CA LEU A 27 2.82 7.59 -7.21
C LEU A 27 1.39 7.82 -6.71
N GLU A 28 0.99 9.06 -6.44
CA GLU A 28 -0.41 9.39 -6.11
C GLU A 28 -1.33 9.10 -7.31
N ARG A 29 -1.04 9.63 -8.50
CA ARG A 29 -1.83 9.33 -9.71
C ARG A 29 -1.86 7.84 -10.04
N ARG A 30 -0.76 7.14 -9.78
CA ARG A 30 -0.68 5.69 -9.94
C ARG A 30 -1.62 4.97 -8.96
N THR A 31 -1.69 5.44 -7.72
CA THR A 31 -2.60 4.90 -6.70
C THR A 31 -4.06 5.09 -7.11
N ASP A 32 -4.43 6.29 -7.58
CA ASP A 32 -5.77 6.57 -8.09
C ASP A 32 -6.17 5.61 -9.22
N ARG A 33 -5.26 5.37 -10.16
CA ARG A 33 -5.48 4.42 -11.27
C ARG A 33 -5.68 3.00 -10.75
N LEU A 34 -4.84 2.53 -9.85
CA LEU A 34 -4.94 1.20 -9.27
C LEU A 34 -6.26 1.00 -8.52
N ILE A 35 -6.74 2.03 -7.81
CA ILE A 35 -8.03 2.00 -7.12
C ILE A 35 -9.17 1.91 -8.13
N ALA A 36 -9.15 2.74 -9.17
CA ALA A 36 -10.17 2.73 -10.22
C ALA A 36 -10.21 1.38 -10.98
N GLU A 37 -9.05 0.86 -11.39
CA GLU A 37 -8.94 -0.43 -12.07
C GLU A 37 -9.31 -1.60 -11.14
N GLY A 38 -8.93 -1.53 -9.87
CA GLY A 38 -9.31 -2.51 -8.86
C GLY A 38 -10.82 -2.54 -8.64
N ALA A 39 -11.46 -1.36 -8.52
CA ALA A 39 -12.90 -1.23 -8.37
C ALA A 39 -13.65 -1.83 -9.58
N ALA A 40 -13.16 -1.59 -10.80
CA ALA A 40 -13.72 -2.22 -12.01
C ALA A 40 -13.63 -3.76 -12.01
N ARG A 41 -12.73 -4.33 -11.20
CA ARG A 41 -12.56 -5.79 -10.99
C ARG A 41 -13.24 -6.29 -9.70
N GLY A 42 -14.02 -5.46 -9.02
CA GLY A 42 -14.70 -5.79 -7.77
C GLY A 42 -13.80 -5.77 -6.53
N LEU A 43 -12.61 -5.17 -6.61
CA LEU A 43 -11.71 -5.00 -5.47
C LEU A 43 -12.02 -3.68 -4.75
N HIS A 44 -12.04 -3.73 -3.42
CA HIS A 44 -12.07 -2.54 -2.59
C HIS A 44 -10.67 -2.25 -2.04
N ILE A 45 -10.00 -1.26 -2.61
CA ILE A 45 -8.64 -0.85 -2.25
C ILE A 45 -8.72 0.47 -1.48
N ARG A 46 -8.22 0.49 -0.25
CA ARG A 46 -8.11 1.71 0.55
C ARG A 46 -6.81 2.44 0.24
N HIS A 47 -6.87 3.75 0.07
CA HIS A 47 -5.68 4.59 0.02
C HIS A 47 -5.33 5.08 1.42
N GLN A 48 -4.06 4.96 1.81
CA GLN A 48 -3.54 5.55 3.02
C GLN A 48 -2.34 6.45 2.70
N ARG A 49 -2.54 7.76 2.76
CA ARG A 49 -1.47 8.73 2.57
C ARG A 49 -0.88 9.13 3.92
N LEU A 50 0.44 8.99 4.07
CA LEU A 50 1.20 9.42 5.24
C LEU A 50 1.86 10.76 4.94
N SER A 51 1.12 11.86 5.10
CA SER A 51 1.59 13.20 4.72
C SER A 51 2.46 13.91 5.76
N ASP A 52 2.59 13.33 6.96
CA ASP A 52 3.41 13.87 8.05
C ASP A 52 4.61 12.93 8.33
N PRO A 53 5.85 13.46 8.42
CA PRO A 53 7.01 12.70 8.88
C PRO A 53 6.81 11.94 10.20
N GLU A 54 6.07 12.48 11.17
CA GLU A 54 5.79 11.78 12.43
C GLU A 54 4.90 10.55 12.17
N GLU A 55 3.84 10.74 11.39
CA GLU A 55 2.95 9.66 11.00
C GLU A 55 3.69 8.56 10.22
N ALA A 56 4.58 8.94 9.30
CA ALA A 56 5.41 8.00 8.55
C ALA A 56 6.33 7.18 9.48
N ARG A 57 6.96 7.82 10.48
CA ARG A 57 7.80 7.10 11.45
C ARG A 57 7.04 6.02 12.21
N HIS A 58 5.76 6.24 12.52
CA HIS A 58 4.95 5.31 13.30
C HIS A 58 4.18 4.29 12.46
N ARG A 59 3.68 4.67 11.29
CA ARG A 59 2.72 3.90 10.49
C ARG A 59 3.27 3.34 9.19
N ALA A 60 4.45 3.77 8.73
CA ALA A 60 5.04 3.19 7.52
C ALA A 60 5.28 1.70 7.71
N VAL A 61 4.76 0.91 6.77
CA VAL A 61 4.84 -0.56 6.79
C VAL A 61 6.16 -1.10 6.27
N TRP A 62 6.99 -0.25 5.67
CA TRP A 62 8.31 -0.61 5.17
C TRP A 62 9.27 0.59 5.26
N PRO A 63 10.55 0.37 5.63
CA PRO A 63 11.51 1.46 5.73
C PRO A 63 11.71 2.14 4.38
N SER A 64 11.65 3.48 4.38
CA SER A 64 11.90 4.33 3.21
C SER A 64 11.01 4.07 1.99
N ALA A 65 9.91 3.33 2.14
CA ALA A 65 8.98 3.09 1.04
C ALA A 65 8.04 4.28 0.86
N MET A 66 8.13 4.93 -0.30
CA MET A 66 7.17 5.97 -0.73
C MET A 66 5.84 5.38 -1.20
N PHE A 67 5.81 4.07 -1.46
CA PHE A 67 4.65 3.32 -1.94
C PHE A 67 4.75 1.87 -1.45
N SER A 68 3.70 1.38 -0.79
CA SER A 68 3.58 0.00 -0.34
C SER A 68 2.19 -0.55 -0.63
N VAL A 69 2.14 -1.81 -1.06
CA VAL A 69 0.90 -2.56 -1.25
C VAL A 69 0.78 -3.56 -0.12
N VAL A 70 -0.32 -3.50 0.62
CA VAL A 70 -0.62 -4.37 1.76
C VAL A 70 -1.96 -5.03 1.54
N ARG A 71 -2.06 -6.30 1.92
CA ARG A 71 -3.33 -7.02 2.00
C ARG A 71 -3.36 -7.84 3.27
N ASP A 72 -4.46 -7.75 4.02
CA ASP A 72 -4.71 -8.59 5.20
C ASP A 72 -3.52 -8.60 6.17
N GLY A 73 -2.96 -7.41 6.41
CA GLY A 73 -1.83 -7.24 7.30
C GLY A 73 -0.46 -7.63 6.74
N CYS A 74 -0.35 -8.02 5.46
CA CYS A 74 0.88 -8.48 4.84
C CYS A 74 1.30 -7.56 3.69
N ARG A 75 2.57 -7.11 3.68
CA ARG A 75 3.13 -6.37 2.54
C ARG A 75 3.31 -7.32 1.35
N LEU A 76 2.62 -7.03 0.24
CA LEU A 76 2.74 -7.75 -1.02
C LEU A 76 3.87 -7.20 -1.90
N GLY A 77 4.18 -5.91 -1.77
CA GLY A 77 5.28 -5.25 -2.49
C GLY A 77 5.19 -3.72 -2.48
N GLY A 78 5.79 -3.07 -3.47
CA GLY A 78 5.89 -1.62 -3.55
C GLY A 78 6.02 -1.08 -4.98
N ALA A 79 6.66 0.08 -5.12
CA ALA A 79 6.82 0.79 -6.40
C ALA A 79 7.54 -0.05 -7.47
N GLU A 80 8.34 -1.02 -7.05
CA GLU A 80 9.08 -1.97 -7.89
C GLU A 80 8.19 -2.91 -8.73
N MET A 81 6.95 -3.14 -8.30
CA MET A 81 6.02 -4.01 -9.02
C MET A 81 5.31 -3.26 -10.14
N PRO A 82 4.99 -3.87 -11.29
CA PRO A 82 4.10 -3.28 -12.28
C PRO A 82 2.63 -3.35 -11.83
N ASP A 83 1.78 -2.46 -12.36
CA ASP A 83 0.35 -2.34 -11.97
C ASP A 83 -0.43 -3.64 -12.12
N VAL A 84 -0.17 -4.39 -13.20
CA VAL A 84 -0.79 -5.70 -13.44
C VAL A 84 -0.47 -6.71 -12.35
N ALA A 85 0.77 -6.72 -11.84
CA ALA A 85 1.19 -7.63 -10.77
C ALA A 85 0.59 -7.21 -9.43
N ILE A 86 0.48 -5.90 -9.17
CA ILE A 86 -0.19 -5.36 -7.97
C ILE A 86 -1.65 -5.81 -7.94
N LEU A 87 -2.39 -5.59 -9.03
CA LEU A 87 -3.80 -5.95 -9.11
C LEU A 87 -4.02 -7.47 -9.05
N ALA A 88 -3.13 -8.26 -9.64
CA ALA A 88 -3.16 -9.71 -9.52
C ALA A 88 -2.95 -10.16 -8.06
N ALA A 89 -1.95 -9.60 -7.37
CA ALA A 89 -1.67 -9.92 -5.97
C ALA A 89 -2.81 -9.48 -5.04
N LEU A 90 -3.44 -8.33 -5.30
CA LEU A 90 -4.63 -7.84 -4.59
C LEU A 90 -5.92 -8.59 -4.96
N GLY A 91 -5.93 -9.38 -6.04
CA GLY A 91 -7.06 -10.20 -6.46
C GLY A 91 -6.95 -11.65 -6.02
N ALA A 92 -5.74 -12.18 -5.83
CA ALA A 92 -5.51 -13.53 -5.35
C ALA A 92 -6.13 -13.72 -3.96
N ARG A 93 -7.14 -14.60 -3.84
CA ARG A 93 -7.67 -15.01 -2.53
C ARG A 93 -6.51 -15.55 -1.69
N ALA A 94 -6.36 -15.02 -0.48
CA ALA A 94 -5.51 -15.61 0.55
C ALA A 94 -6.07 -16.96 1.00
#